data_AF-A0A7K3S1L1-F1
#
_entry.id   AF-A0A7K3S1L1-F1
#
_cell.length_a   1.000
_cell.length_b   1.000
_cell.length_c   1.000
_cell.angle_alpha   90.00
_cell.angle_beta   90.00
_cell.angle_gamma   90.00
#
_symmetry.space_group_name_H-M   'P 1'
#
loop_
_entity.id
_entity.type
_entity.pdbx_description
1 polymer ?
#
loop_
_entity_poly.entity_id
_entity_poly.type
_entity_poly.pdbx_seq_one_letter_code
_entity_poly.pdbx_strand_id
1 'polypeptide(L)'
;MTAGGERRRRADVVRYWRAVEMFSPQKVEPVSRPKDMYPVESGAPLPWEEGHPVRRRSPARNMVRQHTVYCGVYPVAAVRDVLLDVFGGSEEDHDGRVNGDSALLAFEVTDEGLLVQDSLVFSACGWAVGRSRKPGPGARGWLDGFDEAAAACERVVLGVGDGELRIVDLAPGVRSR
;
A
#
# COMPACT_ATOMS: atom_id res chain seq x y z
N MET A 1 -22.60 -36.15 2.14
CA MET A 1 -21.81 -35.23 1.29
C MET A 1 -20.77 -36.03 0.53
N THR A 2 -20.66 -35.87 -0.79
CA THR A 2 -19.63 -36.55 -1.60
C THR A 2 -18.25 -35.94 -1.31
N ALA A 3 -17.17 -36.71 -1.45
CA ALA A 3 -15.80 -36.23 -1.21
C ALA A 3 -15.44 -34.99 -2.05
N GLY A 4 -16.04 -34.84 -3.24
CA GLY A 4 -15.88 -33.64 -4.09
C GLY A 4 -16.59 -32.40 -3.53
N GLY A 5 -17.76 -32.54 -2.90
CA GLY A 5 -18.47 -31.44 -2.26
C GLY A 5 -17.73 -30.88 -1.05
N GLU A 6 -17.16 -31.75 -0.22
CA GLU A 6 -16.35 -31.34 0.94
C GLU A 6 -15.06 -30.62 0.52
N ARG A 7 -14.40 -31.07 -0.54
CA ARG A 7 -13.21 -30.40 -1.09
C ARG A 7 -13.54 -28.98 -1.59
N ARG A 8 -14.68 -28.80 -2.28
CA ARG A 8 -15.13 -27.49 -2.74
C ARG A 8 -15.41 -26.56 -1.55
N ARG A 9 -16.15 -27.03 -0.54
CA ARG A 9 -16.45 -26.26 0.67
C ARG A 9 -15.17 -25.78 1.37
N ARG A 10 -14.18 -26.65 1.56
CA ARG A 10 -12.89 -26.26 2.16
C ARG A 10 -12.15 -25.20 1.36
N ALA A 11 -12.14 -25.34 0.03
CA ALA A 11 -11.55 -24.33 -0.85
C ALA A 11 -12.27 -22.98 -0.75
N ASP A 12 -13.59 -22.97 -0.63
CA ASP A 12 -14.38 -21.75 -0.49
C ASP A 12 -14.11 -21.04 0.84
N VAL A 13 -13.93 -21.79 1.93
CA VAL A 13 -13.53 -21.22 3.23
C VAL A 13 -12.15 -20.56 3.16
N VAL A 14 -11.17 -21.20 2.51
CA VAL A 14 -9.83 -20.60 2.34
C VAL A 14 -9.88 -19.35 1.46
N ARG A 15 -10.66 -19.37 0.38
CA ARG A 15 -10.85 -18.19 -0.49
C ARG A 15 -11.50 -17.03 0.26
N TYR A 16 -12.47 -17.33 1.11
CA TYR A 16 -13.12 -16.33 1.95
C TYR A 16 -12.11 -15.66 2.89
N TRP A 17 -11.34 -16.44 3.65
CA TRP A 17 -10.34 -15.88 4.57
C TRP A 17 -9.24 -15.11 3.84
N ARG A 18 -8.75 -15.61 2.71
CA ARG A 18 -7.81 -14.87 1.85
C ARG A 18 -8.38 -13.52 1.40
N ALA A 19 -9.66 -13.46 1.05
CA ALA A 19 -10.30 -12.20 0.67
C ALA A 19 -10.40 -11.23 1.86
N VAL A 20 -10.74 -11.72 3.05
CA VAL A 20 -10.75 -10.91 4.29
C VAL A 20 -9.37 -10.34 4.58
N GLU A 21 -8.31 -11.15 4.46
CA GLU A 21 -6.92 -10.70 4.62
C GLU A 21 -6.54 -9.66 3.57
N MET A 22 -6.88 -9.91 2.30
CA MET A 22 -6.61 -8.98 1.22
C MET A 22 -7.29 -7.62 1.45
N PHE A 23 -8.53 -7.59 1.94
CA PHE A 23 -9.24 -6.34 2.21
C PHE A 23 -8.92 -5.71 3.56
N SER A 24 -7.94 -6.22 4.30
CA SER A 24 -7.52 -5.65 5.59
C SER A 24 -6.41 -4.60 5.40
N PRO A 25 -6.70 -3.29 5.48
CA PRO A 25 -5.71 -2.24 5.26
C PRO A 25 -4.68 -2.19 6.39
N GLN A 26 -3.41 -1.99 6.03
CA GLN A 26 -2.35 -1.70 6.99
C GLN A 26 -2.36 -0.21 7.33
N LYS A 27 -2.54 0.11 8.62
CA LYS A 27 -2.68 1.50 9.05
C LYS A 27 -1.35 2.24 8.97
N VAL A 28 -1.40 3.45 8.43
CA VAL A 28 -0.33 4.44 8.47
C VAL A 28 -0.67 5.44 9.58
N GLU A 29 0.31 5.72 10.43
CA GLU A 29 0.16 6.74 11.47
C GLU A 29 0.11 8.15 10.84
N PRO A 30 -0.67 9.06 11.42
CA PRO A 30 -0.77 10.43 10.91
C PRO A 30 0.56 11.17 11.07
N VAL A 31 0.78 12.15 10.19
CA VAL A 31 1.92 13.08 10.27
C VAL A 31 2.06 13.64 11.69
N SER A 32 3.26 13.51 12.25
CA SER A 32 3.55 13.88 13.62
C SER A 32 5.05 14.13 13.78
N ARG A 33 5.43 15.42 13.82
CA ARG A 33 6.83 15.83 14.02
C ARG A 33 7.46 15.25 15.29
N PRO A 34 6.77 15.18 16.45
CA PRO A 34 7.34 14.55 17.66
C PRO A 34 7.64 13.05 17.49
N LYS A 35 6.98 12.38 16.55
CA LYS A 35 7.20 10.97 16.21
C LYS A 35 8.07 10.77 14.97
N ASP A 36 8.72 11.84 14.50
CA ASP A 36 9.51 11.84 13.27
C ASP A 36 8.75 11.42 11.99
N MET A 37 7.45 11.68 11.96
CA MET A 37 6.59 11.47 10.78
C MET A 37 6.35 12.80 10.06
N TYR A 38 6.82 12.87 8.82
CA TYR A 38 6.80 14.08 7.99
C TYR A 38 6.08 13.80 6.66
N PRO A 39 5.34 14.77 6.12
CA PRO A 39 4.83 14.67 4.76
C PRO A 39 5.98 14.83 3.76
N VAL A 40 5.83 14.23 2.59
CA VAL A 40 6.71 14.49 1.44
C VAL A 40 6.10 15.63 0.63
N GLU A 41 6.79 16.77 0.58
CA GLU A 41 6.36 17.97 -0.13
C GLU A 41 7.36 18.31 -1.23
N SER A 42 6.86 18.72 -2.40
CA SER A 42 7.73 19.11 -3.51
C SER A 42 8.58 20.33 -3.13
N GLY A 43 9.90 20.23 -3.34
CA GLY A 43 10.87 21.28 -3.03
C GLY A 43 11.28 21.37 -1.55
N ALA A 44 10.72 20.54 -0.66
CA ALA A 44 11.18 20.42 0.71
C ALA A 44 12.23 19.30 0.83
N PRO A 45 13.27 19.46 1.69
CA PRO A 45 14.26 18.41 1.87
C PRO A 45 13.65 17.18 2.55
N LEU A 46 14.01 15.99 2.09
CA LEU A 46 13.62 14.71 2.68
C LEU A 46 14.39 14.44 3.99
N PRO A 47 13.92 13.49 4.82
CA PRO A 47 14.55 13.22 6.13
C PRO A 47 16.04 12.89 6.13
N TRP A 48 16.56 12.38 5.01
CA TRP A 48 17.97 12.05 4.76
C TRP A 48 18.75 13.17 4.04
N GLU A 49 18.07 14.20 3.53
CA GLU A 49 18.71 15.30 2.81
C GLU A 49 19.22 16.41 3.74
N GLU A 50 20.19 17.17 3.23
CA GLU A 50 20.72 18.32 3.95
C GLU A 50 19.62 19.37 4.21
N GLY A 51 19.65 19.98 5.40
CA GLY A 51 18.68 20.98 5.81
C GLY A 51 17.50 20.41 6.61
N HIS A 52 17.16 19.13 6.49
CA HIS A 52 16.04 18.55 7.24
C HIS A 52 16.34 18.40 8.74
N PRO A 53 15.40 18.72 9.67
CA PRO A 53 15.62 18.64 11.11
C PRO A 53 15.99 17.24 11.63
N VAL A 54 15.55 16.19 10.94
CA VAL A 54 15.89 14.80 11.24
C VAL A 54 17.38 14.57 11.01
N ARG A 55 17.91 14.92 9.84
CA ARG A 55 19.33 14.72 9.48
C ARG A 55 20.31 15.38 10.45
N ARG A 56 19.92 16.49 11.09
CA ARG A 56 20.76 17.22 12.07
C ARG A 56 20.95 16.48 13.40
N ARG A 57 20.10 15.51 13.72
CA ARG A 57 20.17 14.75 14.99
C ARG A 57 21.00 13.49 14.81
N SER A 58 22.09 13.36 15.56
CA SER A 58 22.85 12.11 15.62
C SER A 58 21.96 10.94 16.10
N PRO A 59 22.06 9.76 15.48
CA PRO A 59 21.42 8.56 16.03
C PRO A 59 22.02 8.21 17.40
N ALA A 60 21.29 7.40 18.17
CA ALA A 60 21.80 6.88 19.44
C ALA A 60 23.08 6.05 19.23
N ARG A 61 23.87 5.90 20.30
CA ARG A 61 25.14 5.17 20.25
C ARG A 61 24.91 3.76 19.69
N ASN A 62 25.74 3.37 18.72
CA ASN A 62 25.68 2.08 18.02
C ASN A 62 24.37 1.82 17.24
N MET A 63 23.63 2.87 16.84
CA MET A 63 22.47 2.74 15.96
C MET A 63 22.71 3.48 14.64
N VAL A 64 22.17 2.92 13.56
CA VAL A 64 22.01 3.59 12.27
C VAL A 64 20.56 4.02 12.12
N ARG A 65 20.31 5.10 11.37
CA ARG A 65 18.94 5.55 11.10
C ARG A 65 18.46 4.94 9.79
N GLN A 66 17.22 4.48 9.80
CA GLN A 66 16.47 4.12 8.60
C GLN A 66 15.15 4.88 8.62
N HIS A 67 14.56 5.07 7.45
CA HIS A 67 13.29 5.75 7.28
C HIS A 67 12.32 4.84 6.54
N THR A 68 11.11 4.70 7.05
CA THR A 68 10.02 4.08 6.29
C THR A 68 9.33 5.14 5.45
N VAL A 69 9.25 4.90 4.14
CA VAL A 69 8.53 5.74 3.19
C VAL A 69 7.19 5.09 2.88
N TYR A 70 6.10 5.84 3.01
CA TYR A 70 4.75 5.40 2.62
C TYR A 70 4.34 6.16 1.36
N CYS A 71 3.97 5.44 0.29
CA CYS A 71 3.54 6.07 -0.96
C CYS A 71 2.09 5.73 -1.30
N GLY A 72 1.43 6.66 -1.98
CA GLY A 72 0.01 6.53 -2.32
C GLY A 72 -0.84 6.41 -1.06
N VAL A 73 -0.66 7.30 -0.10
CA VAL A 73 -1.43 7.31 1.14
C VAL A 73 -2.90 7.62 0.82
N TYR A 74 -3.82 6.81 1.33
CA TYR A 74 -5.26 6.94 1.12
C TYR A 74 -6.03 6.73 2.42
N PRO A 75 -7.19 7.40 2.59
CA PRO A 75 -8.03 7.20 3.76
C PRO A 75 -8.64 5.80 3.71
N VAL A 76 -8.62 5.08 4.83
CA VAL A 76 -9.23 3.74 4.90
C VAL A 76 -10.74 3.77 4.57
N ALA A 77 -11.41 4.88 4.85
CA ALA A 77 -12.80 5.09 4.46
C ALA A 77 -13.05 4.90 2.95
N ALA A 78 -12.09 5.25 2.09
CA ALA A 78 -12.24 5.07 0.64
C ALA A 78 -12.32 3.59 0.22
N VAL A 79 -11.69 2.68 0.98
CA VAL A 79 -11.82 1.23 0.77
C VAL A 79 -13.27 0.81 0.99
N ARG A 80 -13.84 1.23 2.12
CA ARG A 80 -15.24 0.95 2.47
C ARG A 80 -16.18 1.47 1.38
N ASP A 81 -15.98 2.71 0.94
CA ASP A 81 -16.84 3.33 -0.06
C ASP A 81 -16.81 2.57 -1.39
N VAL A 82 -15.62 2.13 -1.84
CA VAL A 82 -15.51 1.28 -3.03
C VAL A 82 -16.21 -0.07 -2.84
N LEU A 83 -16.07 -0.71 -1.67
CA LEU A 83 -16.71 -2.00 -1.41
C LEU A 83 -18.23 -1.89 -1.36
N LEU A 84 -18.77 -0.84 -0.74
CA LEU A 84 -20.21 -0.57 -0.71
C LEU A 84 -20.77 -0.33 -2.11
N ASP A 85 -20.05 0.40 -2.95
CA ASP A 85 -20.48 0.67 -4.32
C ASP A 85 -20.44 -0.60 -5.20
N VAL A 86 -19.47 -1.50 -4.98
CA VAL A 86 -19.31 -2.73 -5.78
C VAL A 86 -20.23 -3.86 -5.31
N PHE A 87 -20.38 -4.05 -4.00
CA PHE A 87 -21.09 -5.20 -3.42
C PHE A 87 -22.48 -4.85 -2.88
N GLY A 88 -22.83 -3.56 -2.82
CA GLY A 88 -24.03 -3.06 -2.16
C GLY A 88 -23.83 -2.91 -0.64
N GLY A 89 -24.64 -2.04 -0.03
CA GLY A 89 -24.71 -1.89 1.43
C GLY A 89 -26.02 -2.47 1.99
N SER A 90 -25.99 -2.98 3.21
CA SER A 90 -27.18 -3.11 4.05
C SER A 90 -27.27 -1.88 4.97
N GLU A 91 -28.47 -1.32 5.14
CA GLU A 91 -28.73 -0.15 6.01
C GLU A 91 -28.50 -0.42 7.51
N GLU A 92 -28.18 -1.65 7.91
CA GLU A 92 -27.91 -2.00 9.31
C GLU A 92 -26.52 -1.52 9.75
N ASP A 93 -26.51 -0.33 10.35
CA ASP A 93 -25.55 0.24 11.30
C ASP A 93 -24.08 -0.18 11.15
N HIS A 94 -23.36 0.58 10.32
CA HIS A 94 -21.90 0.65 10.39
C HIS A 94 -21.48 1.87 11.23
N ASP A 95 -21.72 1.84 12.55
CA ASP A 95 -21.23 2.88 13.49
C ASP A 95 -19.72 2.74 13.80
N GLY A 96 -19.02 1.83 13.11
CA GLY A 96 -17.57 1.77 13.12
C GLY A 96 -16.99 2.74 12.09
N ARG A 97 -16.79 4.01 12.45
CA ARG A 97 -15.95 4.91 11.63
C ARG A 97 -14.57 4.29 11.49
N VAL A 98 -14.29 3.70 10.33
CA VAL A 98 -12.96 3.20 9.99
C VAL A 98 -12.09 4.41 9.66
N ASN A 99 -11.51 4.98 10.71
CA ASN A 99 -10.64 6.16 10.63
C ASN A 99 -9.18 5.76 10.44
N GLY A 100 -8.42 6.69 9.85
CA GLY A 100 -6.99 6.56 9.60
C GLY A 100 -6.68 6.35 8.13
N ASP A 101 -5.39 6.37 7.83
CA ASP A 101 -4.87 6.21 6.48
C ASP A 101 -4.17 4.86 6.31
N SER A 102 -3.99 4.46 5.06
CA SER A 102 -3.22 3.30 4.62
C SER A 102 -2.36 3.73 3.43
N ALA A 103 -1.39 2.92 3.01
CA ALA A 103 -0.55 3.19 1.84
C ALA A 103 -0.74 2.12 0.76
N LEU A 104 -0.45 2.49 -0.50
CA LEU A 104 -0.40 1.54 -1.62
C LEU A 104 0.90 0.74 -1.61
N LEU A 105 1.98 1.34 -1.12
CA LEU A 105 3.28 0.70 -0.97
C LEU A 105 4.08 1.36 0.16
N ALA A 106 5.00 0.62 0.75
CA ALA A 106 5.97 1.13 1.70
C ALA A 106 7.34 0.48 1.48
N PHE A 107 8.42 1.19 1.78
CA PHE A 107 9.79 0.65 1.74
C PHE A 107 10.68 1.39 2.74
N GLU A 108 11.85 0.82 3.01
CA GLU A 108 12.84 1.45 3.87
C GLU A 108 13.95 2.11 3.05
N VAL A 109 14.45 3.23 3.54
CA VAL A 109 15.65 3.88 3.03
C VAL A 109 16.66 4.13 4.14
N THR A 110 17.95 4.07 3.81
CA THR A 110 19.05 4.38 4.72
C THR A 110 19.08 5.87 5.08
N ASP A 111 19.95 6.26 6.00
CA ASP A 111 20.12 7.66 6.36
C ASP A 111 20.76 8.51 5.26
N GLU A 112 21.31 7.89 4.22
CA GLU A 112 21.75 8.52 2.98
C GLU A 112 20.68 8.54 1.87
N GLY A 113 19.49 7.98 2.13
CA GLY A 113 18.41 7.94 1.15
C GLY A 113 18.52 6.81 0.13
N LEU A 114 19.31 5.78 0.41
CA LEU A 114 19.41 4.60 -0.45
C LEU A 114 18.30 3.61 -0.10
N LEU A 115 17.67 3.02 -1.11
CA LEU A 115 16.66 1.96 -0.92
C LEU A 115 17.29 0.75 -0.22
N VAL A 116 16.65 0.27 0.83
CA VAL A 116 17.04 -0.98 1.50
C VAL A 116 16.46 -2.14 0.70
N GLN A 117 17.31 -3.05 0.26
CA GLN A 117 16.90 -4.23 -0.49
C GLN A 117 15.90 -5.08 0.32
N ASP A 118 14.94 -5.69 -0.36
CA ASP A 118 13.93 -6.59 0.23
C ASP A 118 13.00 -5.93 1.28
N SER A 119 13.00 -4.59 1.36
CA SER A 119 12.14 -3.84 2.29
C SER A 119 10.79 -3.42 1.71
N LEU A 120 10.57 -3.61 0.40
CA LEU A 120 9.36 -3.17 -0.26
C LEU A 120 8.16 -4.03 0.14
N VAL A 121 7.09 -3.36 0.52
CA VAL A 121 5.78 -3.97 0.79
C VAL A 121 4.75 -3.33 -0.15
N PHE A 122 4.06 -4.16 -0.93
CA PHE A 122 2.94 -3.76 -1.77
C PHE A 122 1.60 -4.08 -1.08
N SER A 123 0.65 -3.15 -1.12
CA SER A 123 -0.61 -3.28 -0.39
C SER A 123 -1.58 -4.24 -1.08
N ALA A 124 -1.82 -5.40 -0.46
CA ALA A 124 -2.88 -6.33 -0.88
C ALA A 124 -4.26 -5.66 -0.88
N CYS A 125 -4.52 -4.78 0.09
CA CYS A 125 -5.78 -4.03 0.18
C CYS A 125 -5.95 -3.06 -0.98
N GLY A 126 -4.94 -2.22 -1.24
CA GLY A 126 -4.97 -1.31 -2.39
C GLY A 126 -5.17 -2.05 -3.72
N TRP A 127 -4.44 -3.16 -3.90
CA TRP A 127 -4.57 -4.01 -5.09
C TRP A 127 -5.96 -4.64 -5.22
N ALA A 128 -6.48 -5.27 -4.15
CA ALA A 128 -7.78 -5.94 -4.15
C ALA A 128 -8.93 -4.95 -4.37
N VAL A 129 -8.83 -3.74 -3.84
CA VAL A 129 -9.77 -2.63 -4.09
C VAL A 129 -9.75 -2.21 -5.56
N GLY A 130 -8.59 -2.14 -6.20
CA GLY A 130 -8.52 -1.94 -7.65
C GLY A 130 -9.20 -3.08 -8.42
N ARG A 131 -8.97 -4.32 -8.00
CA ARG A 131 -9.54 -5.53 -8.61
C ARG A 131 -11.06 -5.63 -8.48
N SER A 132 -11.65 -5.06 -7.43
CA SER A 132 -13.11 -5.03 -7.24
C SER A 132 -13.82 -4.21 -8.33
N ARG A 133 -13.13 -3.25 -8.94
CA ARG A 133 -13.61 -2.48 -10.10
C ARG A 133 -13.29 -3.15 -11.41
N LYS A 134 -12.03 -3.55 -11.59
CA LYS A 134 -11.56 -4.19 -12.82
C LYS A 134 -10.52 -5.24 -12.48
N PRO A 135 -10.79 -6.53 -12.76
CA PRO A 135 -11.85 -7.06 -13.62
C PRO A 135 -13.22 -7.15 -12.93
N GLY A 136 -13.30 -6.94 -11.61
CA GLY A 136 -14.53 -7.02 -10.84
C GLY A 136 -14.88 -8.42 -10.35
N PRO A 137 -15.78 -8.53 -9.35
CA PRO A 137 -16.06 -9.78 -8.63
C PRO A 137 -16.74 -10.87 -9.48
N GLY A 138 -17.33 -10.50 -10.62
CA GLY A 138 -17.93 -11.46 -11.56
C GLY A 138 -16.90 -12.27 -12.35
N ALA A 139 -15.63 -11.83 -12.40
CA ALA A 139 -14.59 -12.54 -13.12
C ALA A 139 -14.09 -13.75 -12.30
N ARG A 140 -13.86 -14.88 -12.98
CA ARG A 140 -13.26 -16.06 -12.34
C ARG A 140 -11.84 -15.70 -11.85
N GLY A 141 -11.56 -15.97 -10.59
CA GLY A 141 -10.24 -15.70 -10.00
C GLY A 141 -9.92 -14.20 -9.93
N TRP A 142 -10.92 -13.34 -9.76
CA TRP A 142 -10.70 -11.89 -9.75
C TRP A 142 -9.75 -11.40 -8.64
N LEU A 143 -9.57 -12.15 -7.55
CA LEU A 143 -8.57 -11.93 -6.50
C LEU A 143 -7.29 -12.78 -6.62
N ASP A 144 -7.12 -13.51 -7.73
CA ASP A 144 -5.85 -14.17 -8.03
C ASP A 144 -4.90 -13.20 -8.75
N GLY A 145 -3.59 -13.38 -8.57
CA GLY A 145 -2.57 -12.56 -9.24
C GLY A 145 -1.85 -11.53 -8.35
N PHE A 146 -2.05 -11.55 -7.03
CA PHE A 146 -1.43 -10.56 -6.14
C PHE A 146 0.10 -10.70 -6.12
N ASP A 147 0.62 -11.93 -6.02
CA ASP A 147 2.07 -12.17 -5.90
C ASP A 147 2.80 -11.69 -7.17
N GLU A 148 2.22 -11.93 -8.34
CA GLU A 148 2.75 -11.43 -9.61
C GLU A 148 2.71 -9.90 -9.70
N ALA A 149 1.65 -9.28 -9.18
CA ALA A 149 1.52 -7.83 -9.12
C ALA A 149 2.52 -7.21 -8.13
N ALA A 150 2.74 -7.84 -6.97
CA ALA A 150 3.73 -7.44 -5.98
C ALA A 150 5.15 -7.51 -6.56
N ALA A 151 5.50 -8.64 -7.20
CA ALA A 151 6.80 -8.79 -7.86
C ALA A 151 6.98 -7.80 -9.02
N ALA A 152 5.91 -7.45 -9.74
CA ALA A 152 5.97 -6.42 -10.77
C ALA A 152 6.20 -5.02 -10.18
N CYS A 153 5.51 -4.68 -9.08
CA CYS A 153 5.72 -3.44 -8.35
C CYS A 153 7.17 -3.35 -7.86
N GLU A 154 7.71 -4.45 -7.30
CA GLU A 154 9.08 -4.53 -6.82
C GLU A 154 10.11 -4.27 -7.91
N ARG A 155 9.99 -4.94 -9.07
CA ARG A 155 10.89 -4.67 -10.20
C ARG A 155 10.88 -3.21 -10.64
N VAL A 156 9.71 -2.57 -10.62
CA VAL A 156 9.60 -1.14 -10.98
C VAL A 156 10.28 -0.26 -9.95
N VAL A 157 10.05 -0.49 -8.66
CA VAL A 157 10.64 0.32 -7.58
C VAL A 157 12.16 0.14 -7.55
N LEU A 158 12.66 -1.08 -7.65
CA LEU A 158 14.10 -1.36 -7.71
C LEU A 158 14.73 -0.71 -8.94
N GLY A 159 14.11 -0.86 -10.12
CA GLY A 159 14.61 -0.21 -11.33
C GLY A 159 14.68 1.31 -11.21
N VAL A 160 13.75 1.94 -10.49
CA VAL A 160 13.82 3.38 -10.16
C VAL A 160 14.96 3.68 -9.19
N GLY A 161 15.09 2.90 -8.12
CA GLY A 161 16.14 3.07 -7.11
C GLY A 161 17.57 2.91 -7.67
N ASP A 162 17.75 1.99 -8.61
CA ASP A 162 19.03 1.72 -9.29
C ASP A 162 19.29 2.69 -10.46
N GLY A 163 18.33 3.55 -10.80
CA GLY A 163 18.42 4.50 -11.91
C GLY A 163 18.25 3.89 -13.31
N GLU A 164 17.91 2.60 -13.41
CA GLU A 164 17.59 1.92 -14.67
C GLU A 164 16.27 2.44 -15.28
N LEU A 165 15.30 2.75 -14.42
CA LEU A 165 14.02 3.35 -14.78
C LEU A 165 14.02 4.82 -14.39
N ARG A 166 13.87 5.69 -15.39
CA ARG A 166 13.73 7.13 -15.15
C ARG A 166 12.26 7.49 -14.94
N ILE A 167 11.98 8.19 -13.84
CA ILE A 167 10.69 8.86 -13.67
C ILE A 167 10.68 10.08 -14.59
N VAL A 168 9.74 10.09 -15.53
CA VAL A 168 9.43 11.27 -16.35
C VAL A 168 8.18 11.91 -15.79
N ASP A 169 8.26 13.19 -15.42
CA ASP A 169 7.06 13.92 -15.04
C ASP A 169 6.13 13.99 -16.25
N LEU A 170 4.92 13.45 -16.09
CA LEU A 170 3.86 13.72 -17.05
C LEU A 170 3.54 15.20 -16.96
N ALA A 171 3.78 15.93 -18.06
CA ALA A 171 3.39 17.33 -18.16
C ALA A 171 1.93 17.49 -17.70
N PRO A 172 1.60 18.53 -16.90
CA PRO A 172 0.25 18.72 -16.39
C PRO A 172 -0.71 18.91 -17.56
N GLY A 173 -1.47 17.86 -17.92
CA GLY A 173 -2.44 17.94 -19.01
C GLY A 173 -2.93 16.63 -19.61
N VAL A 174 -2.22 15.50 -19.48
CA VAL A 174 -2.66 14.24 -20.10
C VAL A 174 -3.29 13.33 -19.05
N ARG A 175 -4.58 13.56 -18.74
CA ARG A 175 -5.41 12.52 -18.12
C ARG A 175 -5.73 11.50 -19.22
N SER A 176 -5.24 10.27 -19.09
CA SER A 176 -5.73 9.15 -19.92
C SER A 176 -7.20 8.92 -19.59
N ARG A 177 -8.04 8.99 -20.62
CA ARG A 177 -9.47 8.65 -20.57
C ARG A 177 -9.69 7.17 -20.27
#